data_AF-I1JVH1-F1
#
_entry.id   AF-I1JVH1-F1
#
_cell.length_a   1.000
_cell.length_b   1.000
_cell.length_c   1.000
_cell.angle_alpha   90.00
_cell.angle_beta   90.00
_cell.angle_gamma   90.00
#
_symmetry.space_group_name_H-M   'P 1'
#
loop_
_entity.id
_entity.type
_entity.pdbx_description
1 polymer ?
#
loop_
_entity_poly.entity_id
_entity_poly.type
_entity_poly.pdbx_seq_one_letter_code
_entity_poly.pdbx_strand_id
1 'polypeptide(L)'
;MAAEVYYQAIGTLQSHSYLNNLNHHQKHQNNLVTLVSRDFISSNGLSTRRSNCTGQRNCSVIRSLASQTSVVDPVLSPSRSNAGDTYKKSNEAALILIRHGESLWNEKNLFTGCVDVPLSKKGIDEAIEAGKRISSIPVDVIFTSALIRAQMTAMLAMTQHRRGKVPIMMHNESEQARSWSQVFSEDTKKQSIPVIASWQLNERMYGELQGLNKQETADRYGKEQVHEWRRSYDIPPPNGESLEMCAERAVAYFRDQIEPQLLSGKNVMISAHGNSLRSIIMYLDKLTSQEVISLELSTGIPMLYIFKEGRFIRRGSPIGPSEAGVYAYTRRLALYKQKLDNMFQ
;
A
#
# COMPACT_ATOMS: atom_id res chain seq x y z
N MET A 1 22.90 -3.84 64.10
CA MET A 1 23.52 -5.18 64.01
C MET A 1 22.41 -6.22 64.04
N ALA A 2 22.52 -7.17 63.10
CA ALA A 2 21.68 -8.32 62.73
C ALA A 2 20.52 -8.78 63.64
N ALA A 3 19.40 -9.12 62.98
CA ALA A 3 18.85 -10.48 63.02
C ALA A 3 17.87 -10.68 61.85
N GLU A 4 18.14 -11.68 61.01
CA GLU A 4 17.22 -12.21 60.00
C GLU A 4 16.06 -12.96 60.68
N VAL A 5 14.85 -12.85 60.11
CA VAL A 5 13.77 -13.80 60.34
C VAL A 5 13.07 -14.06 59.01
N TYR A 6 13.11 -15.31 58.58
CA TYR A 6 12.39 -15.86 57.44
C TYR A 6 10.90 -16.03 57.78
N TYR A 7 10.00 -15.54 56.93
CA TYR A 7 8.58 -15.91 56.95
C TYR A 7 8.12 -16.31 55.55
N GLN A 8 7.65 -17.55 55.43
CA GLN A 8 6.82 -18.02 54.31
C GLN A 8 5.42 -17.41 54.45
N ALA A 9 4.91 -16.80 53.37
CA ALA A 9 3.50 -16.47 53.24
C ALA A 9 2.97 -16.99 51.90
N ILE A 10 2.01 -17.91 52.02
CA ILE A 10 1.19 -18.46 50.93
C ILE A 10 0.20 -17.38 50.52
N GLY A 11 0.19 -17.03 49.23
CA GLY A 11 -0.72 -16.05 48.65
C GLY A 11 -2.11 -16.63 48.41
N THR A 12 -3.14 -15.87 48.77
CA THR A 12 -4.51 -16.07 48.30
C THR A 12 -5.08 -14.74 47.85
N LEU A 13 -5.49 -14.68 46.57
CA LEU A 13 -6.18 -13.55 45.96
C LEU A 13 -7.59 -13.39 46.57
N GLN A 14 -7.96 -12.17 46.93
CA GLN A 14 -9.34 -11.79 47.19
C GLN A 14 -9.81 -10.75 46.17
N SER A 15 -10.89 -11.09 45.47
CA SER A 15 -11.71 -10.21 44.65
C SER A 15 -12.71 -9.46 45.54
N HIS A 16 -12.72 -8.13 45.49
CA HIS A 16 -13.74 -7.31 46.14
C HIS A 16 -14.88 -6.99 45.18
N SER A 17 -16.08 -7.46 45.51
CA SER A 17 -17.35 -6.92 45.01
C SER A 17 -18.20 -6.52 46.22
N TYR A 18 -18.45 -5.22 46.36
CA TYR A 18 -19.39 -4.65 47.33
C TYR A 18 -20.80 -4.61 46.71
N LEU A 19 -21.80 -4.99 47.50
CA LEU A 19 -23.22 -4.92 47.16
C LEU A 19 -23.99 -4.40 48.38
N ASN A 20 -24.78 -3.33 48.19
CA ASN A 20 -26.11 -3.12 48.80
C ASN A 20 -26.67 -1.72 48.46
N ASN A 21 -27.82 -1.66 47.76
CA ASN A 21 -29.11 -1.28 48.35
C ASN A 21 -30.26 -1.14 47.32
N LEU A 22 -31.37 -1.82 47.64
CA LEU A 22 -32.81 -1.57 47.41
C LEU A 22 -33.32 -0.76 46.18
N ASN A 23 -34.16 -1.37 45.33
CA ASN A 23 -35.64 -1.27 45.42
C ASN A 23 -36.39 -2.03 44.30
N HIS A 24 -37.60 -2.47 44.65
CA HIS A 24 -38.62 -3.23 43.89
C HIS A 24 -38.92 -2.78 42.44
N HIS A 25 -39.10 -3.74 41.51
CA HIS A 25 -40.43 -4.13 40.99
C HIS A 25 -40.37 -5.37 40.06
N GLN A 26 -41.33 -6.26 40.28
CA GLN A 26 -41.63 -7.49 39.53
C GLN A 26 -41.98 -7.26 38.05
N LYS A 27 -41.45 -8.09 37.15
CA LYS A 27 -42.21 -8.73 36.07
C LYS A 27 -41.52 -10.00 35.59
N HIS A 28 -42.19 -11.13 35.76
CA HIS A 28 -41.85 -12.42 35.18
C HIS A 28 -42.01 -12.40 33.65
N GLN A 29 -41.08 -13.02 32.93
CA GLN A 29 -41.42 -13.94 31.83
C GLN A 29 -40.27 -14.92 31.58
N ASN A 30 -40.61 -16.21 31.56
CA ASN A 30 -39.75 -17.35 31.30
C ASN A 30 -39.19 -17.32 29.88
N ASN A 31 -37.95 -17.80 29.68
CA ASN A 31 -37.70 -18.83 28.67
C ASN A 31 -36.37 -19.56 28.88
N LEU A 32 -36.46 -20.85 28.58
CA LEU A 32 -35.55 -21.98 28.78
C LEU A 32 -34.23 -21.83 28.00
N VAL A 33 -33.10 -22.20 28.62
CA VAL A 33 -31.81 -22.43 27.93
C VAL A 33 -31.57 -23.95 27.86
N THR A 34 -31.50 -24.49 26.65
CA THR A 34 -31.15 -25.89 26.38
C THR A 34 -29.64 -25.99 26.15
N LEU A 35 -28.94 -26.73 27.01
CA LEU A 35 -27.53 -27.11 26.84
C LEU A 35 -27.49 -28.49 26.16
N VAL A 36 -26.77 -28.63 25.05
CA VAL A 36 -26.52 -29.93 24.41
C VAL A 36 -25.01 -30.15 24.34
N SER A 37 -24.52 -31.10 25.14
CA SER A 37 -23.19 -31.70 25.01
C SER A 37 -23.26 -32.91 24.07
N ARG A 38 -22.25 -33.08 23.21
CA ARG A 38 -22.04 -34.33 22.46
C ARG A 38 -20.58 -34.77 22.59
N ASP A 39 -20.38 -35.79 23.42
CA ASP A 39 -19.28 -36.74 23.31
C ASP A 39 -19.80 -38.00 22.62
N PHE A 40 -19.00 -38.58 21.72
CA PHE A 40 -19.12 -39.99 21.35
C PHE A 40 -17.74 -40.54 20.97
N ILE A 41 -17.30 -41.55 21.71
CA ILE A 41 -16.22 -42.48 21.39
C ILE A 41 -16.85 -43.78 20.89
N SER A 42 -16.29 -44.39 19.85
CA SER A 42 -16.34 -45.85 19.66
C SER A 42 -15.08 -46.33 18.95
N SER A 43 -14.45 -47.34 19.53
CA SER A 43 -13.27 -48.08 19.08
C SER A 43 -13.65 -49.42 18.43
N ASN A 44 -12.78 -49.88 17.53
CA ASN A 44 -12.45 -51.27 17.12
C ASN A 44 -11.57 -51.11 15.86
N GLY A 45 -10.41 -51.71 15.63
CA GLY A 45 -9.64 -52.77 16.29
C GLY A 45 -8.81 -53.46 15.17
N LEU A 46 -7.48 -53.43 15.31
CA LEU A 46 -6.42 -54.26 14.69
C LEU A 46 -6.37 -54.51 13.16
N SER A 47 -5.24 -54.15 12.53
CA SER A 47 -4.16 -55.12 12.22
C SER A 47 -2.96 -54.43 11.57
N THR A 48 -1.78 -54.77 12.11
CA THR A 48 -0.44 -54.41 11.66
C THR A 48 0.00 -55.19 10.42
N ARG A 49 0.69 -54.53 9.48
CA ARG A 49 1.73 -55.16 8.65
C ARG A 49 2.69 -54.11 8.06
N ARG A 50 3.97 -54.21 8.44
CA ARG A 50 5.12 -53.59 7.76
C ARG A 50 5.44 -54.40 6.49
N SER A 51 5.79 -53.71 5.40
CA SER A 51 6.81 -54.20 4.44
C SER A 51 7.30 -53.06 3.53
N ASN A 52 8.58 -53.16 3.19
CA ASN A 52 9.46 -52.18 2.57
C ASN A 52 9.38 -52.10 1.02
N CYS A 53 9.94 -51.00 0.49
CA CYS A 53 10.67 -50.82 -0.78
C CYS A 53 10.02 -51.16 -2.13
N THR A 54 9.94 -50.19 -3.04
CA THR A 54 10.81 -50.04 -4.25
C THR A 54 10.23 -48.99 -5.21
N GLY A 55 11.12 -48.29 -5.91
CA GLY A 55 10.79 -47.12 -6.72
C GLY A 55 10.24 -47.43 -8.11
N GLN A 56 9.67 -46.41 -8.74
CA GLN A 56 9.49 -46.40 -10.20
C GLN A 56 9.55 -44.98 -10.76
N ARG A 57 10.49 -44.84 -11.71
CA ARG A 57 10.62 -43.71 -12.65
C ARG A 57 9.46 -43.78 -13.64
N ASN A 58 8.89 -42.63 -14.01
CA ASN A 58 8.12 -42.50 -15.24
C ASN A 58 8.66 -41.35 -16.10
N CYS A 59 9.35 -41.75 -17.18
CA CYS A 59 9.57 -40.96 -18.38
C CYS A 59 8.35 -41.10 -19.30
N SER A 60 7.94 -40.03 -19.96
CA SER A 60 7.01 -40.10 -21.10
C SER A 60 7.40 -39.14 -22.23
N VAL A 61 8.14 -39.72 -23.18
CA VAL A 61 8.03 -39.66 -24.65
C VAL A 61 7.63 -38.34 -25.32
N ILE A 62 8.62 -37.70 -25.96
CA ILE A 62 8.48 -36.68 -27.00
C ILE A 62 8.19 -37.36 -28.34
N ARG A 63 7.11 -36.96 -29.01
CA ARG A 63 6.76 -37.44 -30.36
C ARG A 63 7.14 -36.37 -31.39
N SER A 64 8.28 -36.57 -32.07
CA SER A 64 8.71 -35.78 -33.21
C SER A 64 8.10 -36.32 -34.50
N LEU A 65 7.50 -35.45 -35.33
CA LEU A 65 7.17 -35.78 -36.71
C LEU A 65 8.00 -34.87 -37.64
N ALA A 66 8.89 -35.47 -38.40
CA ALA A 66 9.56 -34.86 -39.53
C ALA A 66 8.75 -35.15 -40.80
N SER A 67 8.59 -34.15 -41.67
CA SER A 67 8.18 -34.37 -43.06
C SER A 67 8.94 -33.44 -43.99
N GLN A 68 9.36 -34.06 -45.10
CA GLN A 68 10.38 -33.66 -46.05
C GLN A 68 10.04 -32.45 -46.92
N THR A 69 11.11 -31.87 -47.45
CA THR A 69 11.22 -30.83 -48.47
C THR A 69 10.67 -31.24 -49.83
N SER A 70 10.01 -30.30 -50.52
CA SER A 70 9.93 -30.26 -51.99
C SER A 70 10.05 -28.83 -52.50
N VAL A 71 11.04 -28.58 -53.35
CA VAL A 71 11.32 -27.31 -54.02
C VAL A 71 10.49 -27.22 -55.29
N VAL A 72 9.65 -26.21 -55.42
CA VAL A 72 9.21 -25.64 -56.71
C VAL A 72 8.58 -24.25 -56.48
N ASP A 73 9.23 -23.22 -57.00
CA ASP A 73 8.62 -21.91 -57.23
C ASP A 73 7.78 -21.97 -58.53
N PRO A 74 6.61 -21.31 -58.53
CA PRO A 74 6.32 -20.44 -59.65
C PRO A 74 5.75 -19.07 -59.22
N VAL A 75 6.31 -18.05 -59.85
CA VAL A 75 5.91 -16.64 -59.88
C VAL A 75 4.41 -16.46 -60.13
N LEU A 76 3.69 -15.78 -59.22
CA LEU A 76 2.46 -15.02 -59.52
C LEU A 76 2.21 -13.89 -58.49
N SER A 77 2.31 -12.64 -58.98
CA SER A 77 1.50 -11.43 -58.75
C SER A 77 0.96 -11.03 -57.35
N PRO A 78 0.90 -9.71 -57.04
CA PRO A 78 0.74 -9.21 -55.66
C PRO A 78 -0.69 -9.38 -55.16
N SER A 79 -0.91 -10.37 -54.29
CA SER A 79 -2.11 -10.38 -53.45
C SER A 79 -1.96 -9.33 -52.36
N ARG A 80 -2.85 -8.32 -52.36
CA ARG A 80 -3.06 -7.40 -51.25
C ARG A 80 -3.32 -8.20 -49.97
N SER A 81 -2.28 -8.48 -49.20
CA SER A 81 -2.44 -8.82 -47.79
C SER A 81 -2.73 -7.51 -47.08
N ASN A 82 -3.97 -7.35 -46.61
CA ASN A 82 -4.27 -6.44 -45.52
C ASN A 82 -3.33 -6.82 -44.38
N ALA A 83 -2.19 -6.14 -44.29
CA ALA A 83 -1.46 -5.99 -43.06
C ALA A 83 -2.40 -5.20 -42.15
N GLY A 84 -3.28 -5.94 -41.47
CA GLY A 84 -3.92 -5.45 -40.28
C GLY A 84 -2.78 -5.16 -39.33
N ASP A 85 -2.37 -3.90 -39.28
CA ASP A 85 -1.62 -3.32 -38.19
C ASP A 85 -2.37 -3.71 -36.91
N THR A 86 -1.98 -4.83 -36.31
CA THR A 86 -2.25 -5.08 -34.91
C THR A 86 -1.42 -4.05 -34.17
N TYR A 87 -1.95 -2.82 -34.06
CA TYR A 87 -1.47 -1.80 -33.16
C TYR A 87 -1.39 -2.44 -31.79
N LYS A 88 -0.20 -2.92 -31.42
CA LYS A 88 0.12 -3.37 -30.07
C LYS A 88 -0.15 -2.16 -29.20
N LYS A 89 -1.31 -2.14 -28.55
CA LYS A 89 -1.77 -1.01 -27.72
C LYS A 89 -0.65 -0.77 -26.71
N SER A 90 0.13 0.30 -26.89
CA SER A 90 1.23 0.61 -25.99
C SER A 90 0.62 0.83 -24.61
N ASN A 91 0.86 -0.10 -23.69
CA ASN A 91 0.28 -0.03 -22.35
C ASN A 91 1.06 1.02 -21.56
N GLU A 92 0.54 2.23 -21.62
CA GLU A 92 1.11 3.41 -20.99
C GLU A 92 0.19 3.87 -19.86
N ALA A 93 0.75 4.09 -18.67
CA ALA A 93 0.02 4.45 -17.46
C ALA A 93 0.75 5.54 -16.68
N ALA A 94 -0.01 6.42 -16.02
CA ALA A 94 0.53 7.38 -15.07
C ALA A 94 0.67 6.74 -13.68
N LEU A 95 1.80 6.99 -13.02
CA LEU A 95 2.03 6.70 -11.61
C LEU A 95 2.32 8.02 -10.89
N ILE A 96 1.47 8.38 -9.94
CA ILE A 96 1.60 9.60 -9.13
C ILE A 96 2.02 9.19 -7.72
N LEU A 97 3.13 9.71 -7.22
CA LEU A 97 3.59 9.51 -5.84
C LEU A 97 3.41 10.81 -5.06
N ILE A 98 2.79 10.76 -3.88
CA ILE A 98 2.58 11.92 -3.02
C ILE A 98 3.03 11.57 -1.61
N ARG A 99 4.08 12.25 -1.13
CA ARG A 99 4.37 12.26 0.30
C ARG A 99 3.26 13.04 1.00
N HIS A 100 2.70 12.50 2.08
CA HIS A 100 1.69 13.19 2.86
C HIS A 100 2.11 14.62 3.24
N GLY A 101 1.13 15.49 3.44
CA GLY A 101 1.37 16.84 3.96
C GLY A 101 1.99 16.82 5.36
N GLU A 102 2.50 17.95 5.83
CA GLU A 102 3.02 18.09 7.19
C GLU A 102 2.03 17.57 8.25
N SER A 103 2.50 16.74 9.18
CA SER A 103 1.70 16.28 10.32
C SER A 103 1.89 17.16 11.55
N LEU A 104 0.97 17.08 12.52
CA LEU A 104 1.09 17.78 13.81
C LEU A 104 2.42 17.47 14.54
N TRP A 105 2.97 16.27 14.35
CA TRP A 105 4.26 15.90 14.96
C TRP A 105 5.45 16.34 14.12
N ASN A 106 5.30 16.48 12.80
CA ASN A 106 6.36 17.08 11.99
C ASN A 106 6.55 18.56 12.32
N GLU A 107 5.44 19.28 12.48
CA GLU A 107 5.41 20.67 12.96
C GLU A 107 6.15 20.83 14.30
N LYS A 108 5.93 19.89 15.23
CA LYS A 108 6.59 19.85 16.55
C LYS A 108 8.00 19.26 16.55
N ASN A 109 8.56 18.99 15.36
CA ASN A 109 9.88 18.37 15.19
C ASN A 109 10.06 17.01 15.93
N LEU A 110 8.99 16.23 16.05
CA LEU A 110 9.01 14.91 16.67
C LEU A 110 9.27 13.80 15.63
N PHE A 111 9.85 12.68 16.06
CA PHE A 111 9.88 11.45 15.28
C PHE A 111 8.50 10.81 15.27
N THR A 112 7.87 10.74 14.09
CA THR A 112 6.51 10.20 13.99
C THR A 112 6.48 8.69 13.80
N GLY A 113 7.22 8.16 12.82
CA GLY A 113 7.23 6.74 12.50
C GLY A 113 5.85 6.18 12.22
N CYS A 114 5.52 5.05 12.82
CA CYS A 114 4.23 4.39 12.65
C CYS A 114 3.13 4.93 13.58
N VAL A 115 3.41 5.94 14.41
CA VAL A 115 2.38 6.57 15.26
C VAL A 115 1.37 7.29 14.38
N ASP A 116 0.09 7.06 14.65
CA ASP A 116 -0.98 7.55 13.79
C ASP A 116 -1.45 8.95 14.21
N VAL A 117 -0.86 9.96 13.55
CA VAL A 117 -1.14 11.37 13.78
C VAL A 117 -1.73 12.02 12.53
N PRO A 118 -2.64 13.00 12.69
CA PRO A 118 -3.26 13.69 11.56
C PRO A 118 -2.34 14.75 10.95
N LEU A 119 -2.78 15.29 9.81
CA LEU A 119 -2.17 16.46 9.17
C LEU A 119 -2.28 17.70 10.05
N SER A 120 -1.30 18.60 9.98
CA SER A 120 -1.42 19.97 10.47
C SER A 120 -2.32 20.79 9.53
N LYS A 121 -2.68 22.02 9.92
CA LYS A 121 -3.41 22.93 9.03
C LYS A 121 -2.64 23.17 7.73
N LYS A 122 -1.33 23.40 7.83
CA LYS A 122 -0.44 23.52 6.68
C LYS A 122 -0.41 22.23 5.84
N GLY A 123 -0.38 21.06 6.47
CA GLY A 123 -0.43 19.78 5.76
C GLY A 123 -1.74 19.55 4.98
N ILE A 124 -2.87 20.07 5.48
CA ILE A 124 -4.15 20.06 4.76
C ILE A 124 -4.04 20.94 3.50
N ASP A 125 -3.50 22.16 3.63
CA ASP A 125 -3.31 23.07 2.50
C ASP A 125 -2.36 22.48 1.44
N GLU A 126 -1.27 21.83 1.88
CA GLU A 126 -0.34 21.09 1.03
C GLU A 126 -1.04 19.96 0.25
N ALA A 127 -1.93 19.19 0.90
CA ALA A 127 -2.69 18.14 0.24
C ALA A 127 -3.68 18.67 -0.81
N ILE A 128 -4.35 19.78 -0.51
CA ILE A 128 -5.24 20.47 -1.44
C ILE A 128 -4.45 20.97 -2.66
N GLU A 129 -3.29 21.59 -2.43
CA GLU A 129 -2.41 22.07 -3.51
C GLU A 129 -1.88 20.92 -4.38
N ALA A 130 -1.51 19.79 -3.77
CA ALA A 130 -1.16 18.57 -4.49
C ALA A 130 -2.30 18.15 -5.44
N GLY A 131 -3.53 18.16 -4.94
CA GLY A 131 -4.74 17.86 -5.70
C GLY A 131 -4.94 18.76 -6.91
N LYS A 132 -4.75 20.08 -6.76
CA LYS A 132 -4.83 21.04 -7.86
C LYS A 132 -3.82 20.72 -8.96
N ARG A 133 -2.58 20.37 -8.59
CA ARG A 133 -1.50 20.03 -9.54
C ARG A 133 -1.78 18.77 -10.33
N ILE A 134 -2.43 17.77 -9.74
CA ILE A 134 -2.77 16.51 -10.41
C ILE A 134 -4.19 16.49 -10.99
N SER A 135 -4.94 17.58 -10.87
CA SER A 135 -6.39 17.63 -11.12
C SER A 135 -6.85 17.20 -12.51
N SER A 136 -5.94 17.19 -13.48
CA SER A 136 -6.19 16.81 -14.87
C SER A 136 -5.49 15.50 -15.28
N ILE A 137 -4.85 14.78 -14.35
CA ILE A 137 -4.17 13.51 -14.60
C ILE A 137 -5.13 12.39 -14.22
N PRO A 138 -5.44 11.42 -15.09
CA PRO A 138 -6.35 10.33 -14.74
C PRO A 138 -5.86 9.53 -13.53
N VAL A 139 -6.79 9.15 -12.66
CA VAL A 139 -6.56 8.23 -11.54
C VAL A 139 -7.66 7.17 -11.57
N ASP A 140 -7.25 5.90 -11.63
CA ASP A 140 -8.15 4.74 -11.71
C ASP A 140 -8.15 3.92 -10.40
N VAL A 141 -7.07 3.99 -9.62
CA VAL A 141 -6.94 3.35 -8.29
C VAL A 141 -5.96 4.15 -7.44
N ILE A 142 -6.21 4.19 -6.14
CA ILE A 142 -5.38 4.88 -5.16
C ILE A 142 -4.86 3.87 -4.15
N PHE A 143 -3.57 3.91 -3.85
CA PHE A 143 -2.98 3.18 -2.75
C PHE A 143 -2.52 4.17 -1.68
N THR A 144 -2.73 3.84 -0.42
CA THR A 144 -2.23 4.62 0.69
C THR A 144 -1.52 3.73 1.70
N SER A 145 -0.73 4.35 2.58
CA SER A 145 -0.40 3.67 3.83
C SER A 145 -1.64 3.49 4.71
N ALA A 146 -1.50 2.69 5.77
CA ALA A 146 -2.54 2.52 6.78
C ALA A 146 -2.65 3.71 7.73
N LEU A 147 -1.76 4.72 7.62
CA LEU A 147 -1.71 5.86 8.54
C LEU A 147 -2.57 7.03 8.05
N ILE A 148 -3.33 7.64 8.95
CA ILE A 148 -4.39 8.61 8.67
C ILE A 148 -3.89 9.80 7.87
N ARG A 149 -2.67 10.31 8.12
CA ARG A 149 -2.10 11.45 7.38
C ARG A 149 -1.93 11.19 5.88
N ALA A 150 -1.59 9.96 5.48
CA ALA A 150 -1.49 9.60 4.07
C ALA A 150 -2.87 9.45 3.44
N GLN A 151 -3.80 8.84 4.17
CA GLN A 151 -5.20 8.73 3.77
C GLN A 151 -5.85 10.11 3.59
N MET A 152 -5.72 11.00 4.57
CA MET A 152 -6.18 12.39 4.51
C MET A 152 -5.61 13.09 3.29
N THR A 153 -4.30 12.94 3.02
CA THR A 153 -3.67 13.58 1.86
C THR A 153 -4.30 13.11 0.56
N ALA A 154 -4.47 11.80 0.37
CA ALA A 154 -5.11 11.24 -0.82
C ALA A 154 -6.55 11.75 -1.00
N MET A 155 -7.36 11.70 0.07
CA MET A 155 -8.76 12.09 0.01
C MET A 155 -8.90 13.58 -0.30
N LEU A 156 -8.15 14.44 0.39
CA LEU A 156 -8.14 15.90 0.18
C LEU A 156 -7.67 16.25 -1.24
N ALA A 157 -6.60 15.62 -1.72
CA ALA A 157 -6.11 15.85 -3.08
C ALA A 157 -7.19 15.53 -4.14
N MET A 158 -7.92 14.43 -3.95
CA MET A 158 -8.97 14.01 -4.88
C MET A 158 -10.22 14.90 -4.86
N THR A 159 -10.46 15.69 -3.80
CA THR A 159 -11.53 16.71 -3.80
C THR A 159 -11.31 17.80 -4.84
N GLN A 160 -10.06 17.99 -5.28
CA GLN A 160 -9.69 19.01 -6.27
C GLN A 160 -9.63 18.45 -7.70
N HIS A 161 -9.88 17.15 -7.89
CA HIS A 161 -9.68 16.49 -9.16
C HIS A 161 -10.85 16.74 -10.13
N ARG A 162 -10.55 17.21 -11.35
CA ARG A 162 -11.58 17.71 -12.30
C ARG A 162 -12.56 16.64 -12.75
N ARG A 163 -12.18 15.37 -12.77
CA ARG A 163 -13.09 14.31 -13.25
C ARG A 163 -14.29 14.05 -12.33
N GLY A 164 -14.29 14.58 -11.10
CA GLY A 164 -15.42 14.45 -10.17
C GLY A 164 -15.69 13.03 -9.68
N LYS A 165 -14.82 12.07 -9.99
CA LYS A 165 -14.92 10.71 -9.43
C LYS A 165 -14.63 10.74 -7.94
N VAL A 166 -15.37 9.92 -7.19
CA VAL A 166 -15.31 9.89 -5.73
C VAL A 166 -14.31 8.82 -5.27
N PRO A 167 -13.27 9.16 -4.48
CA PRO A 167 -12.43 8.18 -3.84
C PRO A 167 -13.21 7.46 -2.73
N ILE A 168 -13.16 6.13 -2.68
CA ILE A 168 -13.85 5.30 -1.67
C ILE A 168 -12.83 4.38 -1.00
N MET A 169 -12.77 4.44 0.33
CA MET A 169 -11.96 3.52 1.12
C MET A 169 -12.47 2.09 1.00
N MET A 170 -11.57 1.18 0.63
CA MET A 170 -11.86 -0.24 0.54
C MET A 170 -11.61 -0.90 1.88
N HIS A 171 -12.66 -1.51 2.45
CA HIS A 171 -12.61 -2.22 3.71
C HIS A 171 -12.46 -3.73 3.47
N ASN A 172 -11.24 -4.24 3.61
CA ASN A 172 -10.89 -5.62 3.26
C ASN A 172 -10.52 -6.50 4.47
N GLU A 173 -10.56 -5.94 5.68
CA GLU A 173 -10.19 -6.56 6.95
C GLU A 173 -11.06 -7.76 7.35
N SER A 174 -12.31 -7.82 6.90
CA SER A 174 -13.22 -8.96 7.10
C SER A 174 -14.20 -9.09 5.95
N GLU A 175 -14.81 -10.27 5.80
CA GLU A 175 -15.89 -10.49 4.83
C GLU A 175 -17.10 -9.56 5.08
N GLN A 176 -17.41 -9.31 6.35
CA GLN A 176 -18.50 -8.42 6.74
C GLN A 176 -18.23 -6.98 6.31
N ALA A 177 -17.01 -6.46 6.54
CA ALA A 177 -16.64 -5.11 6.14
C ALA A 177 -16.66 -4.93 4.60
N ARG A 178 -16.22 -5.95 3.85
CA ARG A 178 -16.33 -5.98 2.38
C ARG A 178 -17.78 -5.97 1.91
N SER A 179 -18.63 -6.79 2.54
CA SER A 179 -20.06 -6.86 2.20
C SER A 179 -20.77 -5.54 2.48
N TRP A 180 -20.49 -4.90 3.62
CA TRP A 180 -21.15 -3.66 4.02
C TRP A 180 -20.69 -2.44 3.22
N SER A 181 -19.46 -2.46 2.70
CA SER A 181 -18.92 -1.39 1.86
C SER A 181 -19.24 -1.56 0.37
N GLN A 182 -19.98 -2.60 -0.01
CA GLN A 182 -20.32 -2.88 -1.41
C GLN A 182 -21.21 -1.78 -2.00
N VAL A 183 -20.75 -1.18 -3.11
CA VAL A 183 -21.58 -0.33 -3.97
C VAL A 183 -22.36 -1.23 -4.92
N PHE A 184 -23.69 -1.07 -5.00
CA PHE A 184 -24.54 -1.91 -5.86
C PHE A 184 -24.81 -1.29 -7.24
N SER A 185 -24.88 0.04 -7.34
CA SER A 185 -25.11 0.74 -8.60
C SER A 185 -23.87 0.67 -9.51
N GLU A 186 -24.02 0.10 -10.71
CA GLU A 186 -22.95 0.04 -11.71
C GLU A 186 -22.48 1.42 -12.16
N ASP A 187 -23.37 2.40 -12.22
CA ASP A 187 -22.98 3.76 -12.59
C ASP A 187 -22.21 4.45 -11.47
N THR A 188 -22.60 4.25 -10.21
CA THR A 188 -21.83 4.75 -9.06
C THR A 188 -20.45 4.08 -9.00
N LYS A 189 -20.34 2.78 -9.29
CA LYS A 189 -19.04 2.09 -9.40
C LYS A 189 -18.13 2.74 -10.45
N LYS A 190 -18.66 3.09 -11.64
CA LYS A 190 -17.89 3.78 -12.68
C LYS A 190 -17.40 5.17 -12.26
N GLN A 191 -18.16 5.84 -11.40
CA GLN A 191 -17.82 7.15 -10.82
C GLN A 191 -16.99 7.06 -9.54
N SER A 192 -16.62 5.85 -9.10
CA SER A 192 -15.80 5.64 -7.90
C SER A 192 -14.34 5.37 -8.26
N ILE A 193 -13.44 5.70 -7.34
CA ILE A 193 -12.03 5.32 -7.38
C ILE A 193 -11.72 4.55 -6.09
N PRO A 194 -11.35 3.26 -6.17
CA PRO A 194 -11.02 2.50 -4.98
C PRO A 194 -9.72 3.02 -4.33
N VAL A 195 -9.76 3.19 -3.01
CA VAL A 195 -8.61 3.56 -2.17
C VAL A 195 -8.24 2.37 -1.30
N ILE A 196 -7.03 1.84 -1.48
CA ILE A 196 -6.54 0.63 -0.82
C ILE A 196 -5.45 1.04 0.17
N ALA A 197 -5.75 0.95 1.46
CA ALA A 197 -4.81 1.22 2.54
C ALA A 197 -4.00 -0.04 2.89
N SER A 198 -2.69 0.09 3.11
CA SER A 198 -1.82 -1.05 3.43
C SER A 198 -0.64 -0.67 4.30
N TRP A 199 -0.38 -1.48 5.34
CA TRP A 199 0.67 -1.21 6.32
C TRP A 199 2.07 -1.28 5.72
N GLN A 200 2.26 -2.03 4.63
CA GLN A 200 3.52 -2.16 3.91
C GLN A 200 3.99 -0.83 3.32
N LEU A 201 3.08 0.11 3.10
CA LEU A 201 3.39 1.48 2.66
C LEU A 201 3.59 2.46 3.81
N ASN A 202 3.46 2.03 5.08
CA ASN A 202 3.69 2.87 6.25
C ASN A 202 5.12 3.44 6.27
N GLU A 203 5.28 4.55 7.01
CA GLU A 203 6.58 5.16 7.27
C GLU A 203 7.55 4.13 7.89
N ARG A 204 8.85 4.40 7.79
CA ARG A 204 9.86 3.64 8.54
C ARG A 204 9.55 3.72 10.04
N MET A 205 9.51 2.58 10.70
CA MET A 205 9.25 2.49 12.13
C MET A 205 10.49 2.96 12.90
N TYR A 206 10.36 4.06 13.65
CA TYR A 206 11.50 4.69 14.33
C TYR A 206 11.83 4.09 15.71
N GLY A 207 11.20 2.98 16.07
CA GLY A 207 11.41 2.28 17.33
C GLY A 207 11.21 3.19 18.54
N GLU A 208 12.17 3.15 19.45
CA GLU A 208 12.16 3.94 20.69
C GLU A 208 12.27 5.45 20.47
N LEU A 209 12.64 5.90 19.25
CA LEU A 209 12.72 7.32 18.96
C LEU A 209 11.33 7.95 18.75
N GLN A 210 10.28 7.17 18.50
CA GLN A 210 8.94 7.69 18.21
C GLN A 210 8.42 8.57 19.36
N GLY A 211 7.98 9.78 19.03
CA GLY A 211 7.49 10.77 19.99
C GLY A 211 8.59 11.68 20.56
N LEU A 212 9.86 11.32 20.41
CA LEU A 212 10.96 12.18 20.87
C LEU A 212 11.17 13.36 19.93
N ASN A 213 11.59 14.50 20.49
CA ASN A 213 12.01 15.65 19.71
C ASN A 213 13.36 15.39 19.05
N LYS A 214 13.49 15.68 17.74
CA LYS A 214 14.71 15.39 16.98
C LYS A 214 15.92 16.17 17.45
N GLN A 215 15.73 17.42 17.87
CA GLN A 215 16.82 18.27 18.36
C GLN A 215 17.31 17.78 19.72
N GLU A 216 16.40 17.60 20.67
CA GLU A 216 16.74 17.09 22.01
C GLU A 216 17.36 15.70 21.96
N THR A 217 16.89 14.83 21.05
CA THR A 217 17.49 13.50 20.83
C THR A 217 18.92 13.64 20.31
N ALA A 218 19.18 14.57 19.39
CA ALA A 218 20.52 14.83 18.89
C ALA A 218 21.45 15.44 19.96
N ASP A 219 20.90 16.24 20.88
CA ASP A 219 21.65 16.79 22.01
C ASP A 219 21.99 15.70 23.04
N ARG A 220 21.11 14.69 23.22
CA ARG A 220 21.32 13.57 24.16
C ARG A 220 22.26 12.49 23.62
N TYR A 221 22.07 12.05 22.38
CA TYR A 221 22.76 10.89 21.80
C TYR A 221 23.86 11.28 20.81
N GLY A 222 24.00 12.58 20.50
CA GLY A 222 24.94 13.09 19.51
C GLY A 222 24.32 13.23 18.11
N LYS A 223 24.70 14.30 17.42
CA LYS A 223 24.18 14.63 16.07
C LYS A 223 24.52 13.56 15.04
N GLU A 224 25.72 12.98 15.10
CA GLU A 224 26.18 11.94 14.17
C GLU A 224 25.37 10.66 14.35
N GLN A 225 25.18 10.19 15.58
CA GLN A 225 24.39 8.99 15.87
C GLN A 225 22.93 9.14 15.43
N VAL A 226 22.31 10.29 15.72
CA VAL A 226 20.93 10.56 15.30
C VAL A 226 20.84 10.73 13.79
N HIS A 227 21.86 11.30 13.15
CA HIS A 227 21.93 11.36 11.70
C HIS A 227 22.00 9.97 11.09
N GLU A 228 22.85 9.09 11.62
CA GLU A 228 22.99 7.70 11.20
C GLU A 228 21.67 6.94 11.33
N TRP A 229 21.01 6.95 12.49
CA TRP A 229 19.69 6.33 12.66
C TRP A 229 18.62 6.91 11.71
N ARG A 230 18.75 8.18 11.31
CA ARG A 230 17.79 8.84 10.42
C ARG A 230 18.08 8.61 8.94
N ARG A 231 19.33 8.43 8.56
CA ARG A 231 19.75 8.52 7.17
C ARG A 231 20.50 7.29 6.68
N SER A 232 21.04 6.45 7.56
CA SER A 232 21.65 5.20 7.14
C SER A 232 20.64 4.30 6.40
N TYR A 233 21.18 3.50 5.48
CA TYR A 233 20.41 2.54 4.72
C TYR A 233 20.07 1.31 5.56
N ASP A 234 21.07 0.74 6.22
CA ASP A 234 21.06 -0.56 6.89
C ASP A 234 21.06 -0.47 8.42
N ILE A 235 21.43 0.68 8.99
CA ILE A 235 21.46 0.85 10.46
C ILE A 235 20.10 1.35 10.97
N PRO A 236 19.35 0.53 11.74
CA PRO A 236 18.09 0.94 12.32
C PRO A 236 18.27 1.79 13.58
N PRO A 237 17.28 2.64 13.94
CA PRO A 237 17.18 3.13 15.31
C PRO A 237 16.88 1.98 16.30
N PRO A 238 17.09 2.17 17.61
CA PRO A 238 16.81 1.16 18.62
C PRO A 238 15.38 0.63 18.53
N ASN A 239 15.23 -0.69 18.43
CA ASN A 239 13.94 -1.38 18.23
C ASN A 239 13.12 -0.83 17.05
N GLY A 240 13.79 -0.35 16.00
CA GLY A 240 13.19 0.23 14.80
C GLY A 240 13.47 -0.55 13.51
N GLU A 241 13.04 0.03 12.39
CA GLU A 241 13.35 -0.45 11.04
C GLU A 241 14.47 0.40 10.43
N SER A 242 15.37 -0.22 9.69
CA SER A 242 16.29 0.48 8.78
C SER A 242 15.56 0.91 7.50
N LEU A 243 16.22 1.68 6.62
CA LEU A 243 15.64 2.02 5.32
C LEU A 243 15.57 0.78 4.42
N GLU A 244 16.52 -0.14 4.53
CA GLU A 244 16.54 -1.44 3.85
C GLU A 244 15.32 -2.29 4.22
N MET A 245 15.05 -2.51 5.51
CA MET A 245 13.86 -3.26 5.96
C MET A 245 12.56 -2.62 5.48
N CYS A 246 12.48 -1.29 5.53
CA CYS A 246 11.35 -0.54 4.98
C CYS A 246 11.22 -0.75 3.47
N ALA A 247 12.35 -0.80 2.74
CA ALA A 247 12.38 -1.05 1.31
C ALA A 247 11.92 -2.45 0.94
N GLU A 248 12.36 -3.48 1.66
CA GLU A 248 11.94 -4.86 1.44
C GLU A 248 10.40 -4.97 1.41
N ARG A 249 9.71 -4.49 2.45
CA ARG A 249 8.25 -4.57 2.51
C ARG A 249 7.54 -3.64 1.51
N ALA A 250 8.03 -2.41 1.33
CA ALA A 250 7.36 -1.43 0.48
C ALA A 250 7.50 -1.77 -1.00
N VAL A 251 8.69 -2.21 -1.43
CA VAL A 251 8.97 -2.60 -2.80
C VAL A 251 8.32 -3.94 -3.14
N ALA A 252 8.32 -4.92 -2.23
CA ALA A 252 7.57 -6.16 -2.44
C ALA A 252 6.07 -5.87 -2.66
N TYR A 253 5.46 -5.07 -1.78
CA TYR A 253 4.07 -4.66 -1.95
C TYR A 253 3.81 -3.91 -3.26
N PHE A 254 4.70 -2.99 -3.63
CA PHE A 254 4.61 -2.27 -4.90
C PHE A 254 4.60 -3.25 -6.09
N ARG A 255 5.55 -4.19 -6.13
CA ARG A 255 5.67 -5.16 -7.22
C ARG A 255 4.49 -6.13 -7.30
N ASP A 256 3.98 -6.56 -6.15
CA ASP A 256 2.94 -7.59 -6.10
C ASP A 256 1.53 -7.02 -6.30
N GLN A 257 1.26 -5.79 -5.84
CA GLN A 257 -0.09 -5.23 -5.81
C GLN A 257 -0.28 -4.02 -6.73
N ILE A 258 0.77 -3.21 -6.94
CA ILE A 258 0.66 -1.92 -7.63
C ILE A 258 1.13 -2.00 -9.08
N GLU A 259 2.31 -2.58 -9.32
CA GLU A 259 2.87 -2.75 -10.65
C GLU A 259 1.93 -3.52 -11.60
N PRO A 260 1.19 -4.57 -11.17
CA PRO A 260 0.20 -5.23 -12.02
C PRO A 260 -0.94 -4.30 -12.47
N GLN A 261 -1.32 -3.31 -11.65
CA GLN A 261 -2.33 -2.32 -12.04
C GLN A 261 -1.80 -1.44 -13.18
N LEU A 262 -0.55 -0.98 -13.08
CA LEU A 262 0.12 -0.21 -14.14
C LEU A 262 0.29 -1.04 -15.41
N LEU A 263 0.69 -2.31 -15.29
CA LEU A 263 0.77 -3.28 -16.38
C LEU A 263 -0.58 -3.53 -17.05
N SER A 264 -1.70 -3.40 -16.32
CA SER A 264 -3.06 -3.45 -16.89
C SER A 264 -3.50 -2.14 -17.57
N GLY A 265 -2.66 -1.10 -17.53
CA GLY A 265 -2.93 0.20 -18.12
C GLY A 265 -3.78 1.14 -17.24
N LYS A 266 -3.96 0.82 -15.95
CA LYS A 266 -4.61 1.72 -14.98
C LYS A 266 -3.64 2.79 -14.52
N ASN A 267 -4.16 4.00 -14.32
CA ASN A 267 -3.40 5.10 -13.73
C ASN A 267 -3.49 5.03 -12.21
N VAL A 268 -2.34 5.04 -11.55
CA VAL A 268 -2.25 4.78 -10.11
C VAL A 268 -1.78 6.04 -9.38
N MET A 269 -2.43 6.37 -8.27
CA MET A 269 -1.91 7.31 -7.30
C MET A 269 -1.49 6.58 -6.02
N ILE A 270 -0.33 6.93 -5.47
CA ILE A 270 0.15 6.45 -4.16
C ILE A 270 0.31 7.64 -3.24
N SER A 271 -0.37 7.64 -2.09
CA SER A 271 -0.09 8.58 -1.01
C SER A 271 0.55 7.85 0.17
N ALA A 272 1.78 8.19 0.51
CA ALA A 272 2.55 7.51 1.55
C ALA A 272 3.55 8.47 2.22
N HIS A 273 4.70 7.94 2.66
CA HIS A 273 5.61 8.64 3.56
C HIS A 273 6.99 8.84 2.94
N GLY A 274 7.85 9.58 3.65
CA GLY A 274 9.19 9.89 3.17
C GLY A 274 10.00 8.63 2.91
N ASN A 275 10.14 7.72 3.88
CA ASN A 275 10.99 6.54 3.70
C ASN A 275 10.38 5.53 2.73
N SER A 276 9.09 5.20 2.86
CA SER A 276 8.47 4.22 1.97
C SER A 276 8.46 4.67 0.51
N LEU A 277 8.23 5.96 0.23
CA LEU A 277 8.35 6.47 -1.14
C LEU A 277 9.79 6.54 -1.63
N ARG A 278 10.76 6.87 -0.77
CA ARG A 278 12.18 6.81 -1.14
C ARG A 278 12.59 5.39 -1.53
N SER A 279 12.15 4.38 -0.80
CA SER A 279 12.39 2.98 -1.14
C SER A 279 11.76 2.57 -2.47
N ILE A 280 10.52 2.99 -2.73
CA ILE A 280 9.88 2.75 -4.03
C ILE A 280 10.67 3.46 -5.14
N ILE A 281 11.01 4.73 -4.95
CA ILE A 281 11.78 5.51 -5.94
C ILE A 281 13.16 4.89 -6.19
N MET A 282 13.83 4.38 -5.16
CA MET A 282 15.08 3.64 -5.30
C MET A 282 14.92 2.47 -6.26
N TYR A 283 13.83 1.71 -6.16
CA TYR A 283 13.50 0.65 -7.10
C TYR A 283 13.18 1.17 -8.51
N LEU A 284 12.37 2.23 -8.64
CA LEU A 284 11.96 2.77 -9.95
C LEU A 284 13.12 3.33 -10.76
N ASP A 285 14.01 4.08 -10.11
CA ASP A 285 15.14 4.76 -10.74
C ASP A 285 16.46 3.97 -10.63
N LYS A 286 16.42 2.78 -10.01
CA LYS A 286 17.58 1.91 -9.77
C LYS A 286 18.71 2.64 -9.02
N LEU A 287 18.33 3.41 -8.01
CA LEU A 287 19.28 4.15 -7.17
C LEU A 287 20.08 3.20 -6.28
N THR A 288 21.34 3.55 -6.04
CA THR A 288 22.19 2.92 -5.03
C THR A 288 21.77 3.31 -3.61
N SER A 289 22.30 2.60 -2.61
CA SER A 289 22.05 2.93 -1.20
C SER A 289 22.57 4.32 -0.84
N GLN A 290 23.66 4.80 -1.44
CA GLN A 290 24.18 6.16 -1.21
C GLN A 290 23.29 7.24 -1.84
N GLU A 291 22.77 7.00 -3.04
CA GLU A 291 21.91 7.95 -3.74
C GLU A 291 20.55 8.13 -3.04
N VAL A 292 19.93 7.03 -2.56
CA VAL A 292 18.63 7.10 -1.86
C VAL A 292 18.72 7.85 -0.52
N ILE A 293 19.86 7.81 0.16
CA ILE A 293 20.07 8.54 1.42
C ILE A 293 19.97 10.05 1.20
N SER A 294 20.50 10.50 0.07
CA SER A 294 20.54 11.90 -0.37
C SER A 294 19.22 12.37 -0.99
N LEU A 295 18.34 11.43 -1.38
CA LEU A 295 17.03 11.75 -1.92
C LEU A 295 16.14 12.38 -0.85
N GLU A 296 15.67 13.60 -1.13
CA GLU A 296 14.70 14.31 -0.29
C GLU A 296 13.37 14.49 -1.02
N LEU A 297 12.27 14.22 -0.30
CA LEU A 297 10.91 14.38 -0.81
C LEU A 297 10.20 15.44 0.01
N SER A 298 9.79 16.54 -0.61
CA SER A 298 8.97 17.56 0.05
C SER A 298 7.57 17.02 0.39
N THR A 299 6.96 17.53 1.45
CA THR A 299 5.58 17.20 1.82
C THR A 299 4.60 17.79 0.81
N GLY A 300 3.56 17.04 0.45
CA GLY A 300 2.49 17.48 -0.44
C GLY A 300 2.90 17.84 -1.87
N ILE A 301 4.14 17.57 -2.30
CA ILE A 301 4.55 17.77 -3.69
C ILE A 301 4.39 16.44 -4.45
N PRO A 302 3.47 16.36 -5.44
CA PRO A 302 3.29 15.16 -6.24
C PRO A 302 4.49 14.92 -7.16
N MET A 303 4.85 13.66 -7.39
CA MET A 303 5.87 13.24 -8.34
C MET A 303 5.24 12.31 -9.37
N LEU A 304 5.41 12.63 -10.65
CA LEU A 304 4.84 11.86 -11.74
C LEU A 304 5.89 10.97 -12.41
N TYR A 305 5.49 9.72 -12.64
CA TYR A 305 6.14 8.77 -13.53
C TYR A 305 5.20 8.38 -14.65
N ILE A 306 5.77 8.15 -15.83
CA ILE A 306 5.09 7.46 -16.93
C ILE A 306 5.63 6.04 -16.98
N PHE A 307 4.76 5.07 -16.78
CA PHE A 307 5.05 3.67 -16.99
C PHE A 307 4.75 3.29 -18.43
N LYS A 308 5.76 2.83 -19.17
CA LYS A 308 5.63 2.40 -20.57
C LYS A 308 6.56 1.24 -20.85
N GLU A 309 6.01 0.14 -21.38
CA GLU A 309 6.78 -1.04 -21.80
C GLU A 309 7.70 -1.59 -20.70
N GLY A 310 7.21 -1.65 -19.45
CA GLY A 310 8.00 -2.13 -18.30
C GLY A 310 9.04 -1.14 -17.78
N ARG A 311 9.09 0.09 -18.29
CA ARG A 311 10.01 1.13 -17.85
C ARG A 311 9.27 2.27 -17.17
N PHE A 312 9.87 2.80 -16.11
CA PHE A 312 9.41 3.99 -15.40
C PHE A 312 10.21 5.21 -15.88
N ILE A 313 9.50 6.25 -16.31
CA ILE A 313 10.11 7.49 -16.81
C ILE A 313 9.67 8.62 -15.88
N ARG A 314 10.59 9.11 -15.05
CA ARG A 314 10.34 10.24 -14.13
C ARG A 314 10.06 11.52 -14.94
N ARG A 315 8.99 12.23 -14.59
CA ARG A 315 8.60 13.52 -15.20
C ARG A 315 8.65 14.71 -14.23
N GLY A 316 8.92 14.46 -12.95
CA GLY A 316 8.98 15.49 -11.93
C GLY A 316 7.58 15.85 -11.38
N SER A 317 7.47 16.99 -10.70
CA SER A 317 6.19 17.47 -10.19
C SER A 317 5.38 18.13 -11.30
N PRO A 318 4.09 17.78 -11.46
CA PRO A 318 3.16 18.61 -12.20
C PRO A 318 3.18 20.05 -11.67
N ILE A 319 3.29 21.02 -12.58
CA ILE A 319 3.37 22.45 -12.24
C ILE A 319 1.97 23.03 -11.99
N GLY A 320 0.92 22.38 -12.49
CA GLY A 320 -0.46 22.82 -12.37
C GLY A 320 -1.32 22.36 -13.54
N PRO A 321 -2.64 22.62 -13.52
CA PRO A 321 -3.54 22.27 -14.60
C PRO A 321 -3.35 23.13 -15.87
N SER A 322 -2.81 24.34 -15.72
CA SER A 322 -2.68 25.38 -16.75
C SER A 322 -1.43 25.27 -17.61
N GLU A 323 -0.41 24.50 -17.21
CA GLU A 323 0.83 24.40 -17.98
C GLU A 323 0.91 23.09 -18.79
N ALA A 324 1.38 23.20 -20.04
CA ALA A 324 1.42 22.09 -21.00
C ALA A 324 2.38 20.95 -20.61
N GLY A 325 3.25 21.16 -19.61
CA GLY A 325 4.38 20.30 -19.28
C GLY A 325 4.01 18.82 -19.14
N VAL A 326 2.97 18.51 -18.35
CA VAL A 326 2.63 17.11 -18.01
C VAL A 326 1.91 16.34 -19.12
N TYR A 327 1.04 17.00 -19.87
CA TYR A 327 0.20 16.34 -20.88
C TYR A 327 0.90 16.19 -22.22
N ALA A 328 1.97 16.95 -22.46
CA ALA A 328 2.83 16.78 -23.62
C ALA A 328 3.59 15.44 -23.61
N TYR A 329 3.72 14.79 -22.45
CA TYR A 329 4.53 13.58 -22.32
C TYR A 329 3.95 12.37 -23.02
N THR A 330 2.62 12.29 -23.18
CA THR A 330 1.97 11.11 -23.78
C THR A 330 0.71 11.47 -24.55
N ARG A 331 0.47 10.77 -25.68
CA ARG A 331 -0.75 10.96 -26.49
C ARG A 331 -2.01 10.64 -25.67
N ARG A 332 -1.95 9.64 -24.79
CA ARG A 332 -3.09 9.23 -23.94
C ARG A 332 -3.47 10.32 -22.95
N LEU A 333 -2.49 10.95 -22.29
CA LEU A 333 -2.73 12.04 -21.35
C LEU A 333 -3.23 13.30 -22.08
N ALA A 334 -2.65 13.63 -23.24
CA ALA A 334 -3.12 14.73 -24.07
C ALA A 334 -4.60 14.56 -24.48
N LEU A 335 -4.98 13.37 -24.98
CA LEU A 335 -6.36 13.06 -25.33
C LEU A 335 -7.30 13.09 -24.13
N TYR A 336 -6.84 12.63 -22.96
CA TYR A 336 -7.62 12.71 -21.73
C TYR A 336 -7.89 14.16 -21.31
N LYS A 337 -6.86 15.02 -21.37
CA LYS A 337 -7.01 16.45 -21.07
C LYS A 337 -7.99 17.12 -22.03
N GLN A 338 -7.85 16.88 -23.34
CA GLN A 338 -8.79 17.41 -24.33
C GLN A 338 -10.24 17.00 -24.03
N LYS A 339 -10.47 15.73 -23.66
CA LYS A 339 -11.79 15.26 -23.26
C LYS A 339 -12.31 15.94 -21.99
N LEU A 340 -11.45 16.14 -20.99
CA LEU A 340 -11.82 16.87 -19.78
C LEU A 340 -12.16 18.33 -20.09
N ASP A 341 -11.37 19.00 -20.93
CA ASP A 341 -11.61 20.40 -21.29
C ASP A 341 -12.95 20.54 -22.02
N ASN A 342 -13.29 19.64 -22.93
CA ASN A 342 -14.60 19.60 -23.60
C ASN A 342 -15.79 19.30 -22.66
N MET A 343 -15.56 18.72 -21.47
CA MET A 343 -16.64 18.46 -20.49
C MET A 343 -16.96 19.69 -19.64
N PHE A 344 -16.07 20.68 -19.59
CA PHE A 344 -16.18 21.89 -18.75
C PHE A 344 -16.20 23.20 -19.56
N GLN A 345 -16.28 23.10 -20.89
CA GLN A 345 -16.71 24.16 -21.80
C GLN A 345 -18.23 24.12 -21.91
#